data_AF-A0A2W4RSQ5-F1
#
_entry.id   AF-A0A2W4RSQ5-F1
#
_cell.length_a   1.000
_cell.length_b   1.000
_cell.length_c   1.000
_cell.angle_alpha   90.00
_cell.angle_beta   90.00
_cell.angle_gamma   90.00
#
_symmetry.space_group_name_H-M   'P 1'
#
loop_
_entity.id
_entity.type
_entity.pdbx_description
1 polymer ?
#
loop_
_entity_poly.entity_id
_entity_poly.type
_entity_poly.pdbx_seq_one_letter_code
_entity_poly.pdbx_strand_id
1 'polypeptide(L)'
;MIKLETAAPPDSNIPIEAVVLHGHGEAALDHYRRYRAFLAITRAFLALDAAWQSELDGTLIGQGHSILSWVGALPVAAIIEHTETIAFSSWLQELEFRLIQARDREAAERMLAALPLIFLRYLPEIAGTALWQTELLGSARYAPIGLANSIKGIGTIEIEATEDELLLRRSGKIAATLSGGEDEIRIREHALVSAQRRRYLTDNIELFSPLDIPELLSQLSGQEVDFPAADPDAVEANIRGAFDLLQRLWPESVPDLSAVVRGIVAISAPRGTIFSASASGVPGTILLTILPEAAPEVIAECLIHEAAHVKLDTLWASEPLLNNDGERRYRHPWRPDLRPMRGVLLGAHAFINVAEMNRLGVANSIPGPFPQEYRRRRAEVGEAMAVLDSFAEFTSIGQRLHEEMKAVVAIWGTK
;
A
#
# COMPACT_ATOMS: atom_id res chain seq x y z
N MET A 1 -9.17 25.82 13.87
CA MET A 1 -9.27 24.99 15.08
C MET A 1 -10.40 23.99 14.91
N ILE A 2 -10.13 22.89 14.21
CA ILE A 2 -10.94 21.67 14.29
C ILE A 2 -10.22 20.83 15.35
N LYS A 3 -10.92 20.33 16.37
CA LYS A 3 -10.29 19.44 17.37
C LYS A 3 -9.90 18.13 16.66
N LEU A 4 -8.60 17.90 16.57
CA LEU A 4 -7.90 16.94 15.69
C LEU A 4 -7.81 15.50 16.24
N GLU A 5 -8.73 15.05 17.08
CA GLU A 5 -8.70 13.68 17.62
C GLU A 5 -9.70 12.71 16.98
N THR A 6 -10.61 13.16 16.10
CA THR A 6 -11.74 12.32 15.65
C THR A 6 -12.23 12.60 14.23
N ALA A 7 -11.36 12.88 13.26
CA ALA A 7 -11.79 12.88 11.85
C ALA A 7 -11.90 11.43 11.30
N ALA A 8 -12.45 10.52 12.10
CA ALA A 8 -12.97 9.26 11.60
C ALA A 8 -14.15 9.58 10.67
N PRO A 9 -14.27 8.95 9.50
CA PRO A 9 -15.52 9.01 8.76
C PRO A 9 -16.63 8.49 9.69
N PRO A 10 -17.86 9.04 9.63
CA PRO A 10 -18.94 8.54 10.49
C PRO A 10 -19.06 7.03 10.37
N ASP A 11 -19.33 6.31 11.47
CA ASP A 11 -19.33 4.83 11.55
C ASP A 11 -20.07 4.12 10.41
N SER A 12 -21.07 4.77 9.79
CA SER A 12 -21.84 4.30 8.63
C SER A 12 -21.07 4.25 7.30
N ASN A 13 -19.91 4.92 7.22
CA ASN A 13 -19.08 5.05 6.01
C ASN A 13 -17.83 4.16 6.06
N ILE A 14 -17.73 3.25 7.03
CA ILE A 14 -16.65 2.27 7.07
C ILE A 14 -17.03 1.08 6.17
N PRO A 15 -16.23 0.75 5.14
CA PRO A 15 -16.57 -0.26 4.14
C PRO A 15 -16.26 -1.68 4.65
N ILE A 16 -16.84 -2.08 5.80
CA ILE A 16 -16.48 -3.34 6.49
C ILE A 16 -16.62 -4.55 5.58
N GLU A 17 -17.74 -4.70 4.87
CA GLU A 17 -17.98 -5.82 3.96
C GLU A 17 -16.86 -5.94 2.91
N ALA A 18 -16.50 -4.82 2.26
CA ALA A 18 -15.42 -4.76 1.28
C ALA A 18 -14.04 -5.04 1.89
N VAL A 19 -13.86 -4.82 3.20
CA VAL A 19 -12.62 -5.14 3.90
C VAL A 19 -12.54 -6.62 4.27
N VAL A 20 -13.64 -7.21 4.74
CA VAL A 20 -13.68 -8.60 5.25
C VAL A 20 -13.40 -9.61 4.15
N LEU A 21 -14.05 -9.48 3.00
CA LEU A 21 -13.93 -10.42 1.90
C LEU A 21 -13.72 -9.67 0.57
N HIS A 22 -13.03 -10.28 -0.37
CA HIS A 22 -12.96 -9.76 -1.74
C HIS A 22 -14.29 -9.95 -2.49
N GLY A 23 -14.49 -9.19 -3.57
CA GLY A 23 -15.52 -9.48 -4.56
C GLY A 23 -16.95 -9.14 -4.15
N HIS A 24 -17.14 -8.06 -3.39
CA HIS A 24 -18.47 -7.50 -3.06
C HIS A 24 -19.04 -6.59 -4.18
N GLY A 25 -18.39 -6.53 -5.33
CA GLY A 25 -18.84 -5.77 -6.51
C GLY A 25 -18.42 -4.30 -6.52
N GLU A 26 -18.74 -3.63 -7.63
CA GLU A 26 -18.23 -2.28 -7.97
C GLU A 26 -18.61 -1.21 -6.93
N ALA A 27 -19.82 -1.26 -6.38
CA ALA A 27 -20.26 -0.29 -5.38
C ALA A 27 -19.49 -0.40 -4.05
N ALA A 28 -19.20 -1.62 -3.60
CA ALA A 28 -18.41 -1.87 -2.40
C ALA A 28 -16.94 -1.43 -2.61
N LEU A 29 -16.41 -1.68 -3.81
CA LEU A 29 -15.09 -1.24 -4.20
C LEU A 29 -14.97 0.28 -4.27
N ASP A 30 -15.91 0.98 -4.92
CA ASP A 30 -15.96 2.45 -4.96
C ASP A 30 -16.03 3.05 -3.55
N HIS A 31 -16.84 2.46 -2.67
CA HIS A 31 -16.91 2.87 -1.27
C HIS A 31 -15.55 2.71 -0.56
N TYR A 32 -14.86 1.59 -0.74
CA TYR A 32 -13.52 1.37 -0.19
C TYR A 32 -12.48 2.36 -0.72
N ARG A 33 -12.48 2.61 -2.03
CA ARG A 33 -11.57 3.58 -2.67
C ARG A 33 -11.78 5.01 -2.17
N ARG A 34 -13.03 5.45 -2.06
CA ARG A 34 -13.38 6.75 -1.45
C ARG A 34 -12.93 6.84 0.01
N TYR A 35 -13.13 5.79 0.79
CA TYR A 35 -12.70 5.72 2.17
C TYR A 35 -11.17 5.81 2.31
N ARG A 36 -10.41 5.12 1.46
CA ARG A 36 -8.94 5.24 1.39
C ARG A 36 -8.49 6.65 1.06
N ALA A 37 -9.07 7.25 0.03
CA ALA A 37 -8.75 8.62 -0.38
C ALA A 37 -9.04 9.62 0.76
N PHE A 38 -10.20 9.48 1.41
CA PHE A 38 -10.56 10.29 2.57
C PHE A 38 -9.54 10.15 3.71
N LEU A 39 -9.13 8.91 4.03
CA LEU A 39 -8.13 8.65 5.07
C LEU A 39 -6.79 9.31 4.71
N ALA A 40 -6.32 9.15 3.48
CA ALA A 40 -5.07 9.75 3.02
C ALA A 40 -5.10 11.28 3.10
N ILE A 41 -6.21 11.92 2.68
CA ILE A 41 -6.35 13.39 2.78
C ILE A 41 -6.34 13.84 4.25
N THR A 42 -7.13 13.18 5.10
CA THR A 42 -7.24 13.52 6.52
C THR A 42 -5.89 13.42 7.21
N ARG A 43 -5.15 12.35 6.92
CA ARG A 43 -3.78 12.10 7.37
C ARG A 43 -2.80 13.18 6.90
N ALA A 44 -2.89 13.61 5.64
CA ALA A 44 -2.10 14.73 5.13
C ALA A 44 -2.35 16.05 5.86
N PHE A 45 -3.62 16.36 6.16
CA PHE A 45 -3.97 17.54 6.96
C PHE A 45 -3.42 17.43 8.39
N LEU A 46 -3.54 16.26 9.03
CA LEU A 46 -3.01 16.02 10.38
C LEU A 46 -1.49 16.18 10.45
N ALA A 47 -0.79 15.61 9.47
CA ALA A 47 0.66 15.76 9.34
C ALA A 47 1.05 17.25 9.24
N LEU A 48 0.34 18.02 8.41
CA LEU A 48 0.63 19.45 8.23
C LEU A 48 0.29 20.30 9.46
N ASP A 49 -0.77 19.95 10.20
CA ASP A 49 -1.07 20.61 11.48
C ASP A 49 0.00 20.30 12.54
N ALA A 50 0.45 19.04 12.64
CA ALA A 50 1.55 18.67 13.54
C ALA A 50 2.86 19.39 13.18
N ALA A 51 3.15 19.53 11.89
CA ALA A 51 4.25 20.33 11.37
C ALA A 51 4.14 21.80 11.80
N TRP A 52 2.96 22.41 11.74
CA TRP A 52 2.72 23.78 12.20
C TRP A 52 3.03 23.98 13.68
N GLN A 53 2.67 23.00 14.51
CA GLN A 53 2.94 23.03 15.96
C GLN A 53 4.43 22.82 16.29
N SER A 54 5.25 22.37 15.33
CA SER A 54 6.64 21.95 15.54
C SER A 54 7.69 23.03 15.21
N GLU A 55 7.28 24.30 15.03
CA GLU A 55 8.16 25.45 14.66
C GLU A 55 8.98 25.20 13.38
N LEU A 56 8.44 24.45 12.41
CA LEU A 56 9.06 24.24 11.10
C LEU A 56 9.18 25.55 10.30
N ASP A 57 10.05 25.57 9.30
CA ASP A 57 10.20 26.71 8.39
C ASP A 57 8.85 27.07 7.74
N GLY A 58 8.42 28.33 7.90
CA GLY A 58 7.13 28.80 7.42
C GLY A 58 6.96 28.71 5.89
N THR A 59 8.06 28.70 5.14
CA THR A 59 8.07 28.50 3.69
C THR A 59 7.64 27.08 3.33
N LEU A 60 8.18 26.08 4.03
CA LEU A 60 7.85 24.66 3.82
C LEU A 60 6.39 24.37 4.20
N ILE A 61 5.90 24.97 5.29
CA ILE A 61 4.50 24.87 5.66
C ILE A 61 3.61 25.54 4.59
N GLY A 62 3.98 26.73 4.10
CA GLY A 62 3.27 27.41 3.01
C GLY A 62 3.22 26.60 1.71
N GLN A 63 4.29 25.86 1.40
CA GLN A 63 4.32 24.92 0.27
C GLN A 63 3.34 23.76 0.48
N GLY A 64 3.34 23.13 1.66
CA GLY A 64 2.38 22.08 2.01
C GLY A 64 0.92 22.54 1.89
N HIS A 65 0.61 23.75 2.35
CA HIS A 65 -0.73 24.34 2.20
C HIS A 65 -1.13 24.60 0.76
N SER A 66 -0.23 25.16 -0.05
CA SER A 66 -0.48 25.40 -1.48
C SER A 66 -0.84 24.10 -2.19
N ILE A 67 -0.15 23.02 -1.84
CA ILE A 67 -0.36 21.69 -2.40
C ILE A 67 -1.69 21.07 -1.95
N LEU A 68 -2.03 21.13 -0.66
CA LEU A 68 -3.35 20.68 -0.22
C LEU A 68 -4.50 21.49 -0.83
N SER A 69 -4.30 22.80 -1.01
CA SER A 69 -5.26 23.64 -1.71
C SER A 69 -5.42 23.22 -3.17
N TRP A 70 -4.33 22.83 -3.83
CA TRP A 70 -4.37 22.29 -5.18
C TRP A 70 -5.10 20.95 -5.23
N VAL A 71 -4.75 19.98 -4.37
CA VAL A 71 -5.44 18.68 -4.28
C VAL A 71 -6.93 18.89 -4.01
N GLY A 72 -7.29 19.80 -3.10
CA GLY A 72 -8.69 20.11 -2.78
C GLY A 72 -9.47 20.78 -3.91
N ALA A 73 -8.80 21.31 -4.94
CA ALA A 73 -9.43 21.89 -6.12
C ALA A 73 -9.67 20.86 -7.25
N LEU A 74 -9.08 19.67 -7.15
CA LEU A 74 -9.25 18.62 -8.15
C LEU A 74 -10.65 17.96 -8.09
N PRO A 75 -11.14 17.41 -9.21
CA PRO A 75 -12.29 16.52 -9.17
C PRO A 75 -12.06 15.32 -8.24
N VAL A 76 -13.11 14.86 -7.55
CA VAL A 76 -13.03 13.72 -6.60
C VAL A 76 -12.38 12.48 -7.21
N ALA A 77 -12.63 12.20 -8.50
CA ALA A 77 -12.03 11.07 -9.20
C ALA A 77 -10.49 11.18 -9.28
N ALA A 78 -9.96 12.36 -9.60
CA ALA A 78 -8.52 12.60 -9.65
C ALA A 78 -7.90 12.54 -8.25
N ILE A 79 -8.60 13.05 -7.23
CA ILE A 79 -8.14 12.92 -5.84
C ILE A 79 -8.00 11.44 -5.45
N ILE A 80 -9.00 10.61 -5.74
CA ILE A 80 -8.94 9.16 -5.47
C ILE A 80 -7.75 8.54 -6.21
N GLU A 81 -7.61 8.81 -7.51
CA GLU A 81 -6.54 8.28 -8.33
C GLU A 81 -5.15 8.62 -7.77
N HIS A 82 -4.89 9.88 -7.44
CA HIS A 82 -3.59 10.32 -6.93
C HIS A 82 -3.29 9.80 -5.52
N THR A 83 -4.29 9.78 -4.64
CA THR A 83 -4.11 9.31 -3.26
C THR A 83 -3.90 7.80 -3.16
N GLU A 84 -4.31 7.04 -4.17
CA GLU A 84 -4.11 5.59 -4.26
C GLU A 84 -2.73 5.19 -4.80
N THR A 85 -1.93 6.14 -5.26
CA THR A 85 -0.61 5.85 -5.81
C THR A 85 0.36 5.44 -4.71
N ILE A 86 1.25 4.49 -5.00
CA ILE A 86 2.25 4.01 -4.03
C ILE A 86 3.16 5.15 -3.56
N ALA A 87 3.59 6.02 -4.46
CA ALA A 87 4.52 7.09 -4.09
C ALA A 87 3.88 8.11 -3.16
N PHE A 88 2.63 8.53 -3.42
CA PHE A 88 1.93 9.47 -2.54
C PHE A 88 1.63 8.86 -1.18
N SER A 89 1.04 7.67 -1.16
CA SER A 89 0.64 7.00 0.09
C SER A 89 1.83 6.67 0.99
N SER A 90 2.93 6.16 0.41
CA SER A 90 4.15 5.85 1.17
C SER A 90 4.85 7.11 1.68
N TRP A 91 4.92 8.17 0.86
CA TRP A 91 5.48 9.44 1.32
C TRP A 91 4.69 10.03 2.47
N LEU A 92 3.36 10.05 2.37
CA LEU A 92 2.49 10.59 3.41
C LEU A 92 2.69 9.85 4.72
N GLN A 93 2.75 8.52 4.66
CA GLN A 93 2.94 7.70 5.85
C GLN A 93 4.30 7.91 6.50
N GLU A 94 5.37 7.99 5.70
CA GLU A 94 6.70 8.26 6.23
C GLU A 94 6.77 9.68 6.82
N LEU A 95 6.11 10.68 6.20
CA LEU A 95 6.04 12.04 6.74
C LEU A 95 5.38 12.05 8.13
N GLU A 96 4.24 11.37 8.26
CA GLU A 96 3.56 11.23 9.56
C GLU A 96 4.43 10.52 10.59
N PHE A 97 5.09 9.43 10.22
CA PHE A 97 5.99 8.71 11.11
C PHE A 97 7.08 9.65 11.63
N ARG A 98 7.72 10.43 10.75
CA ARG A 98 8.77 11.40 11.11
C ARG A 98 8.26 12.50 12.02
N LEU A 99 7.12 13.11 11.70
CA LEU A 99 6.56 14.21 12.48
C LEU A 99 6.03 13.77 13.85
N ILE A 100 5.26 12.69 13.88
CA ILE A 100 4.45 12.33 15.05
C ILE A 100 5.19 11.33 15.94
N GLN A 101 5.71 10.25 15.35
CA GLN A 101 6.25 9.12 16.10
C GLN A 101 7.73 9.29 16.42
N ALA A 102 8.56 9.49 15.39
CA ALA A 102 10.00 9.65 15.55
C ALA A 102 10.37 11.06 16.05
N ARG A 103 9.49 12.05 15.83
CA ARG A 103 9.74 13.48 16.10
C ARG A 103 11.05 13.97 15.47
N ASP A 104 11.33 13.45 14.28
CA ASP A 104 12.52 13.72 13.49
C ASP A 104 12.24 14.91 12.57
N ARG A 105 12.38 16.10 13.16
CA ARG A 105 12.11 17.40 12.52
C ARG A 105 12.87 17.55 11.21
N GLU A 106 14.17 17.26 11.24
CA GLU A 106 15.06 17.43 10.10
C GLU A 106 14.63 16.53 8.94
N ALA A 107 14.26 15.27 9.21
CA ALA A 107 13.71 14.40 8.16
C ALA A 107 12.37 14.92 7.61
N ALA A 108 11.47 15.43 8.46
CA ALA A 108 10.20 15.98 7.99
C ALA A 108 10.36 17.23 7.10
N GLU A 109 11.25 18.16 7.47
CA GLU A 109 11.60 19.32 6.63
C GLU A 109 12.10 18.87 5.26
N ARG A 110 12.97 17.85 5.22
CA ARG A 110 13.49 17.27 3.98
C ARG A 110 12.39 16.65 3.10
N MET A 111 11.42 15.98 3.72
CA MET A 111 10.31 15.35 2.99
C MET A 111 9.33 16.38 2.43
N LEU A 112 9.04 17.45 3.19
CA LEU A 112 8.22 18.56 2.72
C LEU A 112 8.93 19.34 1.59
N ALA A 113 10.25 19.50 1.69
CA ALA A 113 11.08 20.05 0.63
C ALA A 113 11.00 19.22 -0.67
N ALA A 114 10.94 17.89 -0.58
CA ALA A 114 10.79 17.02 -1.75
C ALA A 114 9.35 16.96 -2.29
N LEU A 115 8.37 17.51 -1.58
CA LEU A 115 6.94 17.35 -1.88
C LEU A 115 6.52 17.82 -3.28
N PRO A 116 7.00 18.97 -3.81
CA PRO A 116 6.71 19.34 -5.18
C PRO A 116 7.05 18.20 -6.15
N LEU A 117 8.21 17.54 -6.02
CA LEU A 117 8.65 16.42 -6.88
C LEU A 117 7.71 15.21 -6.87
N ILE A 118 6.99 14.99 -5.78
CA ILE A 118 6.00 13.90 -5.65
C ILE A 118 4.79 14.24 -6.48
N PHE A 119 4.33 15.47 -6.36
CA PHE A 119 3.22 15.98 -7.13
C PHE A 119 3.59 16.16 -8.61
N LEU A 120 4.85 16.47 -8.97
CA LEU A 120 5.33 16.50 -10.36
C LEU A 120 4.98 15.24 -11.17
N ARG A 121 4.78 14.11 -10.49
CA ARG A 121 4.36 12.82 -11.09
C ARG A 121 2.85 12.67 -11.28
N TYR A 122 2.06 13.46 -10.58
CA TYR A 122 0.61 13.30 -10.40
C TYR A 122 -0.17 14.59 -10.63
N LEU A 123 0.46 15.67 -11.10
CA LEU A 123 -0.21 16.92 -11.43
C LEU A 123 -0.77 16.81 -12.85
N PRO A 124 -2.08 16.60 -13.06
CA PRO A 124 -2.69 17.03 -14.32
C PRO A 124 -2.56 18.56 -14.40
N GLU A 125 -2.05 19.04 -15.54
CA GLU A 125 -2.16 20.41 -16.05
C GLU A 125 -2.17 21.50 -14.94
N ILE A 126 -1.00 21.84 -14.40
CA ILE A 126 -0.90 23.11 -13.66
C ILE A 126 -1.16 24.22 -14.68
N ALA A 127 -2.32 24.85 -14.59
CA ALA A 127 -2.61 26.06 -15.34
C ALA A 127 -1.68 27.19 -14.84
N GLY A 128 -0.66 27.52 -15.64
CA GLY A 128 0.27 28.62 -15.40
C GLY A 128 1.62 28.23 -14.82
N THR A 129 2.53 29.20 -14.71
CA THR A 129 3.87 28.99 -14.18
C THR A 129 3.85 29.03 -12.65
N ALA A 130 4.22 27.91 -12.01
CA ALA A 130 4.46 27.86 -10.58
C ALA A 130 5.96 27.65 -10.32
N LEU A 131 6.51 28.48 -9.43
CA LEU A 131 7.91 28.42 -9.02
C LEU A 131 8.00 27.95 -7.57
N TRP A 132 8.69 26.84 -7.34
CA TRP A 132 9.04 26.37 -6.00
C TRP A 132 10.54 26.42 -5.81
N GLN A 133 10.99 26.73 -4.60
CA GLN A 133 12.40 26.61 -4.21
C GLN A 133 12.50 25.59 -3.10
N THR A 134 13.44 24.65 -3.25
CA THR A 134 13.63 23.58 -2.27
C THR A 134 15.08 23.14 -2.20
N GLU A 135 15.52 22.68 -1.02
CA GLU A 135 16.82 22.06 -0.83
C GLU A 135 16.68 20.54 -0.84
N LEU A 136 17.29 19.89 -1.84
CA LEU A 136 17.21 18.45 -2.01
C LEU A 136 18.44 17.77 -1.40
N LEU A 137 18.23 16.77 -0.56
CA LEU A 137 19.30 16.06 0.12
C LEU A 137 19.44 14.64 -0.43
N GLY A 138 20.69 14.21 -0.63
CA GLY A 138 21.04 12.96 -1.31
C GLY A 138 20.81 11.67 -0.50
N SER A 139 19.67 11.54 0.19
CA SER A 139 19.29 10.33 0.93
C SER A 139 18.29 9.50 0.12
N ALA A 140 18.66 8.25 -0.17
CA ALA A 140 17.80 7.25 -0.81
C ALA A 140 16.46 7.04 -0.09
N ARG A 141 16.48 7.13 1.26
CA ARG A 141 15.31 6.86 2.11
C ARG A 141 14.23 7.95 2.02
N TYR A 142 14.60 9.17 1.65
CA TYR A 142 13.68 10.32 1.63
C TYR A 142 13.35 10.77 0.21
N ALA A 143 13.92 10.09 -0.80
CA ALA A 143 13.56 10.30 -2.18
C ALA A 143 12.17 9.67 -2.41
N PRO A 144 11.26 10.34 -3.16
CA PRO A 144 10.01 9.71 -3.54
C PRO A 144 10.26 8.40 -4.27
N ILE A 145 9.50 7.35 -3.94
CA ILE A 145 9.56 6.05 -4.61
C ILE A 145 9.50 6.27 -6.13
N GLY A 146 10.46 5.74 -6.91
CA GLY A 146 10.54 5.91 -8.37
C GLY A 146 11.37 7.12 -8.87
N LEU A 147 11.74 8.06 -8.00
CA LEU A 147 12.82 9.03 -8.26
C LEU A 147 14.09 8.44 -7.65
N ALA A 148 14.93 7.79 -8.46
CA ALA A 148 16.10 7.09 -7.92
C ALA A 148 17.03 8.05 -7.16
N ASN A 149 17.89 7.48 -6.31
CA ASN A 149 18.97 8.00 -5.44
C ASN A 149 19.87 9.16 -5.94
N SER A 150 19.35 10.18 -6.63
CA SER A 150 20.14 10.80 -7.68
C SER A 150 20.12 12.31 -7.75
N ILE A 151 19.31 13.03 -6.96
CA ILE A 151 19.61 14.45 -6.71
C ILE A 151 20.79 14.54 -5.74
N LYS A 152 21.98 14.23 -6.27
CA LYS A 152 23.26 14.28 -5.57
C LYS A 152 23.76 15.72 -5.46
N GLY A 153 23.38 16.42 -4.41
CA GLY A 153 24.06 17.66 -4.03
C GLY A 153 23.22 18.54 -3.12
N ILE A 154 23.84 18.97 -2.02
CA ILE A 154 23.31 20.03 -1.14
C ILE A 154 23.13 21.30 -1.99
N GLY A 155 21.92 21.87 -1.98
CA GLY A 155 21.65 23.16 -2.59
C GLY A 155 20.20 23.39 -3.01
N THR A 156 19.84 24.67 -3.14
CA THR A 156 18.53 25.12 -3.60
C THR A 156 18.31 24.81 -5.08
N ILE A 157 17.21 24.13 -5.37
CA ILE A 157 16.69 23.88 -6.70
C ILE A 157 15.38 24.67 -6.85
N GLU A 158 15.29 25.43 -7.93
CA GLU A 158 14.08 26.08 -8.40
C GLU A 158 13.36 25.10 -9.32
N ILE A 159 12.08 24.85 -9.06
CA ILE A 159 11.21 24.01 -9.87
C ILE A 159 10.24 24.95 -10.56
N GLU A 160 10.27 24.99 -11.87
CA GLU A 160 9.35 25.76 -12.71
C GLU A 160 8.45 24.77 -13.45
N ALA A 161 7.16 24.73 -13.11
CA ALA A 161 6.18 23.93 -13.83
C ALA A 161 5.54 24.71 -14.98
N THR A 162 5.46 24.06 -16.13
CA THR A 162 4.70 24.49 -17.31
C THR A 162 3.62 23.46 -17.64
N GLU A 163 2.78 23.69 -18.65
CA GLU A 163 1.72 22.75 -19.05
C GLU A 163 2.28 21.36 -19.44
N ASP A 164 3.45 21.30 -20.09
CA ASP A 164 4.00 20.05 -20.66
C ASP A 164 5.34 19.60 -20.05
N GLU A 165 6.06 20.50 -19.38
CA GLU A 165 7.42 20.26 -18.88
C GLU A 165 7.66 20.88 -17.49
N LEU A 166 8.64 20.32 -16.79
CA LEU A 166 9.14 20.83 -15.52
C LEU A 166 10.62 21.15 -15.66
N LEU A 167 10.99 22.39 -15.37
CA LEU A 167 12.37 22.86 -15.41
C LEU A 167 12.92 22.89 -13.98
N LEU A 168 13.90 22.02 -13.72
CA LEU A 168 14.70 22.07 -12.49
C LEU A 168 15.88 22.99 -12.75
N ARG A 169 15.99 24.10 -12.02
CA ARG A 169 17.12 25.03 -12.09
C ARG A 169 17.92 25.01 -10.80
N ARG A 170 19.24 25.12 -10.90
CA ARG A 170 20.15 25.31 -9.76
C ARG A 170 20.93 26.59 -9.98
N SER A 171 20.83 27.53 -9.03
CA SER A 171 21.46 28.85 -9.14
C SER A 171 21.10 29.57 -10.46
N GLY A 172 19.82 29.53 -10.83
CA GLY A 172 19.25 30.15 -12.05
C GLY A 172 19.55 29.41 -13.37
N LYS A 173 20.35 28.35 -13.37
CA LYS A 173 20.66 27.54 -14.57
C LYS A 173 19.82 26.27 -14.61
N ILE A 174 19.28 25.92 -15.77
CA ILE A 174 18.58 24.63 -15.97
C ILE A 174 19.57 23.49 -15.68
N ALA A 175 19.23 22.68 -14.68
CA ALA A 175 19.97 21.50 -14.25
C ALA A 175 19.33 20.21 -14.79
N ALA A 176 18.02 20.22 -15.03
CA ALA A 176 17.31 19.15 -15.74
C ALA A 176 15.95 19.66 -16.24
N THR A 177 15.48 19.09 -17.34
CA THR A 177 14.07 19.18 -17.77
C THR A 177 13.44 17.81 -17.62
N LEU A 178 12.29 17.74 -16.95
CA LEU A 178 11.45 16.55 -16.83
C LEU A 178 10.22 16.75 -17.74
N SER A 179 9.97 15.82 -18.65
CA SER A 179 8.76 15.85 -19.48
C SER A 179 8.21 14.44 -19.69
N GLY A 180 6.87 14.33 -19.74
CA GLY A 180 6.13 13.10 -20.04
C GLY A 180 5.11 12.68 -18.98
N GLY A 181 4.20 11.78 -19.36
CA GLY A 181 3.12 11.24 -18.52
C GLY A 181 3.57 10.08 -17.61
N GLU A 182 2.60 9.38 -16.98
CA GLU A 182 2.79 8.37 -15.93
C GLU A 182 3.88 7.30 -16.20
N ASP A 183 4.20 7.06 -17.48
CA ASP A 183 5.02 5.95 -17.97
C ASP A 183 6.40 6.34 -18.52
N GLU A 184 6.69 7.63 -18.73
CA GLU A 184 7.98 8.04 -19.33
C GLU A 184 8.41 9.44 -18.86
N ILE A 185 9.23 9.52 -17.81
CA ILE A 185 9.92 10.76 -17.45
C ILE A 185 11.20 10.88 -18.30
N ARG A 186 11.22 11.80 -19.27
CA ARG A 186 12.41 12.12 -20.04
C ARG A 186 13.23 13.18 -19.33
N ILE A 187 14.52 12.92 -19.14
CA ILE A 187 15.48 13.84 -18.53
C ILE A 187 16.40 14.38 -19.63
N ARG A 188 16.35 15.68 -19.90
CA ARG A 188 17.33 16.36 -20.78
C ARG A 188 18.39 17.10 -19.92
N GLU A 189 19.62 16.59 -20.00
CA GLU A 189 20.95 17.02 -19.49
C GLU A 189 21.11 18.00 -18.30
N HIS A 190 21.64 17.48 -17.17
CA HIS A 190 22.99 17.74 -16.58
C HIS A 190 23.13 16.89 -15.28
N ALA A 191 23.48 15.59 -15.42
CA ALA A 191 24.04 14.66 -14.41
C ALA A 191 23.49 14.58 -12.95
N LEU A 192 22.34 15.17 -12.62
CA LEU A 192 21.84 15.28 -11.25
C LEU A 192 20.47 14.63 -11.02
N VAL A 193 19.93 13.91 -11.99
CA VAL A 193 18.68 13.14 -11.84
C VAL A 193 18.82 11.86 -12.67
N SER A 194 18.70 10.70 -12.04
CA SER A 194 18.46 9.41 -12.67
C SER A 194 17.05 8.98 -12.26
N ALA A 195 16.07 9.09 -13.15
CA ALA A 195 14.80 8.39 -12.98
C ALA A 195 15.02 6.93 -13.38
N GLN A 196 14.59 5.99 -12.54
CA GLN A 196 14.50 4.60 -12.98
C GLN A 196 13.27 4.48 -13.89
N ARG A 197 13.42 3.69 -14.96
CA ARG A 197 12.28 3.37 -15.82
C ARG A 197 11.32 2.49 -15.02
N ARG A 198 10.14 3.02 -14.74
CA ARG A 198 9.06 2.27 -14.07
C ARG A 198 8.61 1.13 -14.98
N ARG A 199 8.29 0.00 -14.37
CA ARG A 199 7.76 -1.16 -15.08
C ARG A 199 6.41 -1.48 -14.48
N TYR A 200 5.42 -1.61 -15.34
CA TYR A 200 4.08 -2.03 -14.93
C TYR A 200 3.80 -3.42 -15.46
N LEU A 201 3.10 -4.17 -14.62
CA LEU A 201 2.58 -5.49 -14.91
C LEU A 201 1.15 -5.38 -15.41
N THR A 202 0.54 -6.54 -15.68
CA THR A 202 -0.91 -6.69 -15.84
C THR A 202 -1.67 -5.94 -14.71
N ASP A 203 -2.83 -5.36 -15.06
CA ASP A 203 -3.69 -4.58 -14.15
C ASP A 203 -3.08 -3.27 -13.59
N ASN A 204 -2.10 -2.69 -14.28
CA ASN A 204 -1.44 -1.43 -13.90
C ASN A 204 -0.77 -1.49 -12.51
N ILE A 205 -0.23 -2.66 -12.18
CA ILE A 205 0.53 -2.91 -10.94
C ILE A 205 1.99 -2.56 -11.20
N GLU A 206 2.57 -1.67 -10.39
CA GLU A 206 3.98 -1.29 -10.52
C GLU A 206 4.91 -2.39 -9.98
N LEU A 207 5.96 -2.73 -10.72
CA LEU A 207 7.01 -3.65 -10.31
C LEU A 207 8.17 -2.88 -9.70
N PHE A 208 8.51 -3.24 -8.45
CA PHE A 208 9.61 -2.67 -7.68
C PHE A 208 10.75 -3.67 -7.50
N SER A 209 11.97 -3.15 -7.44
CA SER A 209 13.13 -3.89 -6.96
C SER A 209 13.07 -4.01 -5.42
N PRO A 210 13.62 -5.08 -4.82
CA PRO A 210 13.71 -5.20 -3.37
C PRO A 210 14.48 -4.06 -2.69
N LEU A 211 15.37 -3.38 -3.42
CA LEU A 211 16.10 -2.22 -2.93
C LEU A 211 15.25 -0.95 -2.84
N ASP A 212 14.14 -0.88 -3.57
CA ASP A 212 13.27 0.31 -3.61
C ASP A 212 12.41 0.39 -2.35
N ILE A 213 12.12 -0.75 -1.71
CA ILE A 213 11.21 -0.88 -0.56
C ILE A 213 11.81 -1.84 0.48
N PRO A 214 12.87 -1.42 1.20
CA PRO A 214 13.57 -2.27 2.17
C PRO A 214 12.70 -2.67 3.38
N GLU A 215 11.62 -1.94 3.67
CA GLU A 215 10.64 -2.24 4.71
C GLU A 215 10.02 -3.63 4.53
N LEU A 216 9.76 -4.03 3.29
CA LEU A 216 9.21 -5.35 2.97
C LEU A 216 10.24 -6.46 3.14
N LEU A 217 11.52 -6.21 2.83
CA LEU A 217 12.60 -7.15 3.10
C LEU A 217 12.81 -7.37 4.61
N SER A 218 12.57 -6.35 5.44
CA SER A 218 12.68 -6.49 6.90
C SER A 218 11.68 -7.50 7.47
N GLN A 219 10.56 -7.76 6.78
CA GLN A 219 9.59 -8.80 7.16
C GLN A 219 10.16 -10.21 6.98
N LEU A 220 11.22 -10.35 6.20
CA LEU A 220 11.95 -11.61 5.98
C LEU A 220 13.14 -11.76 6.96
N SER A 221 13.36 -10.79 7.87
CA SER A 221 14.48 -10.80 8.81
C SER A 221 14.49 -12.06 9.68
N GLY A 222 15.64 -12.75 9.71
CA GLY A 222 15.83 -14.06 10.35
C GLY A 222 16.00 -15.24 9.38
N GLN A 223 15.87 -15.02 8.07
CA GLN A 223 16.22 -15.99 7.04
C GLN A 223 17.69 -15.80 6.60
N GLU A 224 18.51 -16.86 6.62
CA GLU A 224 19.88 -16.86 6.07
C GLU A 224 19.86 -17.02 4.53
N VAL A 225 19.04 -16.24 3.83
CA VAL A 225 18.86 -16.36 2.38
C VAL A 225 18.93 -14.98 1.75
N ASP A 226 19.75 -14.86 0.71
CA ASP A 226 19.77 -13.67 -0.15
C ASP A 226 18.53 -13.72 -1.06
N PHE A 227 17.79 -12.61 -1.14
CA PHE A 227 16.53 -12.49 -1.88
C PHE A 227 16.72 -11.54 -3.06
N PRO A 228 17.39 -11.99 -4.14
CA PRO A 228 17.60 -11.16 -5.32
C PRO A 228 16.26 -10.80 -5.98
N ALA A 229 16.25 -9.70 -6.73
CA ALA A 229 15.11 -9.34 -7.57
C ALA A 229 14.78 -10.48 -8.55
N ALA A 230 13.50 -10.80 -8.71
CA ALA A 230 13.05 -11.78 -9.68
C ALA A 230 13.20 -11.27 -11.13
N ASP A 231 13.34 -12.20 -12.08
CA ASP A 231 13.31 -11.87 -13.51
C ASP A 231 11.95 -11.24 -13.87
N PRO A 232 11.93 -9.98 -14.37
CA PRO A 232 10.68 -9.26 -14.58
C PRO A 232 9.70 -9.91 -15.57
N ASP A 233 10.17 -10.69 -16.55
CA ASP A 233 9.29 -11.39 -17.50
C ASP A 233 8.65 -12.62 -16.84
N ALA A 234 9.40 -13.31 -15.96
CA ALA A 234 8.85 -14.34 -15.10
C ALA A 234 7.82 -13.78 -14.11
N VAL A 235 8.02 -12.58 -13.57
CA VAL A 235 7.01 -11.91 -12.73
C VAL A 235 5.72 -11.70 -13.51
N GLU A 236 5.80 -11.06 -14.68
CA GLU A 236 4.64 -10.79 -15.53
C GLU A 236 3.87 -12.07 -15.89
N ALA A 237 4.57 -13.14 -16.24
CA ALA A 237 3.94 -14.43 -16.56
C ALA A 237 3.23 -15.05 -15.35
N ASN A 238 3.83 -15.00 -14.16
CA ASN A 238 3.25 -15.55 -12.93
C ASN A 238 2.02 -14.76 -12.47
N ILE A 239 2.11 -13.43 -12.46
CA ILE A 239 1.01 -12.55 -12.08
C ILE A 239 -0.14 -12.72 -13.08
N ARG A 240 0.13 -12.69 -14.38
CA ARG A 240 -0.90 -12.93 -15.40
C ARG A 240 -1.58 -14.29 -15.22
N GLY A 241 -0.81 -15.36 -15.00
CA GLY A 241 -1.37 -16.69 -14.75
C GLY A 241 -2.29 -16.74 -13.52
N ALA A 242 -1.92 -16.04 -12.44
CA ALA A 242 -2.75 -15.93 -11.24
C ALA A 242 -4.04 -15.14 -11.50
N PHE A 243 -3.96 -14.00 -12.20
CA PHE A 243 -5.12 -13.21 -12.59
C PHE A 243 -6.06 -14.00 -13.52
N ASP A 244 -5.53 -14.73 -14.51
CA ASP A 244 -6.31 -15.60 -15.38
C ASP A 244 -7.01 -16.75 -14.62
N LEU A 245 -6.39 -17.25 -13.56
CA LEU A 245 -7.00 -18.23 -12.66
C LEU A 245 -8.13 -17.60 -11.83
N LEU A 246 -7.87 -16.45 -11.21
CA LEU A 246 -8.85 -15.72 -10.41
C LEU A 246 -10.04 -15.28 -11.25
N GLN A 247 -9.82 -14.82 -12.49
CA GLN A 247 -10.90 -14.47 -13.42
C GLN A 247 -11.85 -15.64 -13.72
N ARG A 248 -11.35 -16.89 -13.67
CA ARG A 248 -12.16 -18.10 -13.90
C ARG A 248 -12.88 -18.60 -12.64
N LEU A 249 -12.26 -18.46 -11.47
CA LEU A 249 -12.81 -19.02 -10.23
C LEU A 249 -13.55 -18.00 -9.36
N TRP A 250 -13.13 -16.73 -9.37
CA TRP A 250 -13.67 -15.63 -8.56
C TRP A 250 -13.46 -14.28 -9.28
N PRO A 251 -14.14 -14.05 -10.42
CA PRO A 251 -13.94 -12.86 -11.24
C PRO A 251 -14.16 -11.55 -10.47
N GLU A 252 -15.03 -11.54 -9.47
CA GLU A 252 -15.33 -10.37 -8.63
C GLU A 252 -14.13 -9.95 -7.76
N SER A 253 -13.18 -10.86 -7.47
CA SER A 253 -11.97 -10.53 -6.69
C SER A 253 -10.94 -9.75 -7.47
N VAL A 254 -10.94 -9.81 -8.81
CA VAL A 254 -9.90 -9.20 -9.65
C VAL A 254 -9.91 -7.67 -9.53
N PRO A 255 -11.05 -6.96 -9.67
CA PRO A 255 -11.10 -5.52 -9.45
C PRO A 255 -10.63 -5.09 -8.05
N ASP A 256 -10.95 -5.89 -7.02
CA ASP A 256 -10.49 -5.62 -5.66
C ASP A 256 -8.97 -5.71 -5.53
N LEU A 257 -8.35 -6.72 -6.15
CA LEU A 257 -6.90 -6.86 -6.17
C LEU A 257 -6.26 -5.67 -6.88
N SER A 258 -6.73 -5.29 -8.07
CA SER A 258 -6.18 -4.17 -8.84
C SER A 258 -6.33 -2.82 -8.11
N ALA A 259 -7.36 -2.66 -7.28
CA ALA A 259 -7.55 -1.44 -6.48
C ALA A 259 -6.69 -1.41 -5.20
N VAL A 260 -6.40 -2.59 -4.62
CA VAL A 260 -5.70 -2.70 -3.33
C VAL A 260 -4.19 -2.82 -3.55
N VAL A 261 -3.77 -3.70 -4.44
CA VAL A 261 -2.37 -4.00 -4.77
C VAL A 261 -1.95 -3.16 -5.96
N ARG A 262 -1.27 -2.05 -5.68
CA ARG A 262 -0.75 -1.12 -6.71
C ARG A 262 0.74 -1.28 -6.94
N GLY A 263 1.43 -2.03 -6.09
CA GLY A 263 2.85 -2.34 -6.20
C GLY A 263 3.18 -3.79 -5.84
N ILE A 264 4.15 -4.37 -6.54
CA ILE A 264 4.74 -5.67 -6.21
C ILE A 264 6.26 -5.54 -6.13
N VAL A 265 6.84 -5.96 -5.01
CA VAL A 265 8.26 -6.27 -4.88
C VAL A 265 8.43 -7.76 -5.16
N ALA A 266 9.06 -8.10 -6.27
CA ALA A 266 9.25 -9.50 -6.66
C ALA A 266 10.66 -9.97 -6.31
N ILE A 267 10.75 -10.98 -5.46
CA ILE A 267 12.02 -11.65 -5.11
C ILE A 267 12.07 -13.05 -5.71
N SER A 268 13.28 -13.53 -6.01
CA SER A 268 13.52 -14.95 -6.26
C SER A 268 14.05 -15.62 -4.99
N ALA A 269 13.69 -16.89 -4.80
CA ALA A 269 14.15 -17.71 -3.69
C ALA A 269 14.42 -19.15 -4.15
N PRO A 270 15.17 -19.96 -3.37
CA PRO A 270 15.35 -21.37 -3.66
C PRO A 270 14.01 -22.13 -3.77
N ARG A 271 13.99 -23.19 -4.59
CA ARG A 271 12.81 -24.04 -4.78
C ARG A 271 12.20 -24.49 -3.45
N GLY A 272 10.86 -24.47 -3.40
CA GLY A 272 10.09 -24.85 -2.21
C GLY A 272 10.00 -23.74 -1.15
N THR A 273 10.59 -22.58 -1.41
CA THR A 273 10.49 -21.40 -0.54
C THR A 273 9.47 -20.45 -1.15
N ILE A 274 8.36 -20.22 -0.43
CA ILE A 274 7.34 -19.24 -0.82
C ILE A 274 7.18 -18.28 0.35
N PHE A 275 7.53 -17.03 0.10
CA PHE A 275 7.27 -15.93 1.01
C PHE A 275 6.39 -14.89 0.31
N SER A 276 5.41 -14.41 1.05
CA SER A 276 4.70 -13.19 0.75
C SER A 276 4.71 -12.32 2.01
N ALA A 277 4.67 -11.01 1.80
CA ALA A 277 4.53 -10.08 2.90
C ALA A 277 3.89 -8.79 2.43
N SER A 278 3.24 -8.10 3.35
CA SER A 278 2.79 -6.74 3.24
C SER A 278 3.28 -5.99 4.46
N ALA A 279 3.47 -4.68 4.33
CA ALA A 279 3.88 -3.83 5.43
C ALA A 279 2.97 -2.63 5.49
N SER A 280 2.48 -2.34 6.70
CA SER A 280 1.61 -1.19 6.92
C SER A 280 2.29 0.11 6.50
N GLY A 281 3.63 0.19 6.52
CA GLY A 281 4.45 1.35 6.13
C GLY A 281 4.48 1.68 4.64
N VAL A 282 4.04 0.77 3.77
CA VAL A 282 4.06 0.93 2.31
C VAL A 282 2.74 0.43 1.73
N PRO A 283 1.63 1.16 1.95
CA PRO A 283 0.29 0.65 1.72
C PRO A 283 0.06 0.34 0.25
N GLY A 284 -0.59 -0.79 -0.02
CA GLY A 284 -0.87 -1.24 -1.39
C GLY A 284 0.33 -1.82 -2.12
N THR A 285 1.49 -1.96 -1.47
CA THR A 285 2.61 -2.73 -2.00
C THR A 285 2.77 -4.04 -1.24
N ILE A 286 2.98 -5.11 -1.99
CA ILE A 286 3.21 -6.45 -1.44
C ILE A 286 4.53 -7.00 -1.96
N LEU A 287 5.15 -7.87 -1.17
CA LEU A 287 6.30 -8.65 -1.59
C LEU A 287 5.83 -10.05 -1.94
N LEU A 288 6.32 -10.57 -3.06
CA LEU A 288 6.03 -11.92 -3.53
C LEU A 288 7.32 -12.64 -3.92
N THR A 289 7.38 -13.92 -3.56
CA THR A 289 8.36 -14.84 -4.15
C THR A 289 7.88 -15.31 -5.50
N ILE A 290 8.68 -15.07 -6.54
CA ILE A 290 8.43 -15.53 -7.90
C ILE A 290 9.36 -16.69 -8.22
N LEU A 291 8.75 -17.85 -8.46
CA LEU A 291 9.43 -19.05 -8.94
C LEU A 291 8.94 -19.31 -10.38
N PRO A 292 9.82 -19.47 -11.38
CA PRO A 292 9.41 -19.70 -12.78
C PRO A 292 8.42 -20.87 -12.96
N GLU A 293 8.51 -21.88 -12.10
CA GLU A 293 7.67 -23.08 -12.08
C GLU A 293 6.51 -23.03 -11.07
N ALA A 294 6.24 -21.89 -10.43
CA ALA A 294 5.12 -21.79 -9.50
C ALA A 294 3.79 -22.03 -10.23
N ALA A 295 2.96 -22.88 -9.64
CA ALA A 295 1.60 -23.08 -10.14
C ALA A 295 0.78 -21.80 -9.89
N PRO A 296 -0.10 -21.37 -10.83
CA PRO A 296 -0.86 -20.13 -10.70
C PRO A 296 -1.64 -20.00 -9.39
N GLU A 297 -2.15 -21.10 -8.83
CA GLU A 297 -2.86 -21.12 -7.56
C GLU A 297 -2.01 -20.67 -6.35
N VAL A 298 -0.68 -20.87 -6.40
CA VAL A 298 0.23 -20.44 -5.34
C VAL A 298 0.36 -18.92 -5.34
N ILE A 299 0.53 -18.32 -6.52
CA ILE A 299 0.65 -16.87 -6.68
C ILE A 299 -0.71 -16.21 -6.41
N ALA A 300 -1.81 -16.81 -6.86
CA ALA A 300 -3.16 -16.35 -6.56
C ALA A 300 -3.45 -16.36 -5.04
N GLU A 301 -3.06 -17.44 -4.33
CA GLU A 301 -3.18 -17.49 -2.86
C GLU A 301 -2.39 -16.34 -2.20
N CYS A 302 -1.15 -16.09 -2.62
CA CYS A 302 -0.35 -14.99 -2.06
C CYS A 302 -0.97 -13.62 -2.36
N LEU A 303 -1.47 -13.39 -3.58
CA LEU A 303 -2.13 -12.13 -3.95
C LEU A 303 -3.37 -11.87 -3.10
N ILE A 304 -4.26 -12.86 -2.98
CA ILE A 304 -5.47 -12.78 -2.16
C ILE A 304 -5.12 -12.59 -0.67
N HIS A 305 -4.12 -13.31 -0.19
CA HIS A 305 -3.68 -13.22 1.20
C HIS A 305 -3.13 -11.83 1.55
N GLU A 306 -2.19 -11.32 0.76
CA GLU A 306 -1.57 -10.03 1.05
C GLU A 306 -2.51 -8.85 0.76
N ALA A 307 -3.39 -8.96 -0.23
CA ALA A 307 -4.42 -7.93 -0.46
C ALA A 307 -5.40 -7.86 0.72
N ALA A 308 -5.75 -8.98 1.34
CA ALA A 308 -6.54 -8.99 2.56
C ALA A 308 -5.82 -8.27 3.72
N HIS A 309 -4.53 -8.52 3.92
CA HIS A 309 -3.73 -7.77 4.89
C HIS A 309 -3.72 -6.26 4.60
N VAL A 310 -3.52 -5.83 3.35
CA VAL A 310 -3.56 -4.41 3.00
C VAL A 310 -4.92 -3.78 3.31
N LYS A 311 -6.04 -4.46 3.01
CA LYS A 311 -7.39 -3.97 3.34
C LYS A 311 -7.58 -3.82 4.85
N LEU A 312 -7.18 -4.82 5.62
CA LEU A 312 -7.35 -4.80 7.08
C LEU A 312 -6.44 -3.77 7.74
N ASP A 313 -5.18 -3.65 7.32
CA ASP A 313 -4.26 -2.63 7.83
C ASP A 313 -4.73 -1.21 7.48
N THR A 314 -5.33 -1.01 6.31
CA THR A 314 -5.94 0.27 5.92
C THR A 314 -7.06 0.66 6.90
N LEU A 315 -7.95 -0.27 7.22
CA LEU A 315 -9.00 -0.05 8.22
C LEU A 315 -8.40 0.23 9.60
N TRP A 316 -7.45 -0.61 10.02
CA TRP A 316 -6.82 -0.51 11.34
C TRP A 316 -6.03 0.79 11.54
N ALA A 317 -5.45 1.33 10.47
CA ALA A 317 -4.74 2.60 10.52
C ALA A 317 -5.68 3.80 10.81
N SER A 318 -6.98 3.66 10.57
CA SER A 318 -7.98 4.66 10.94
C SER A 318 -8.63 4.40 12.29
N GLU A 319 -8.92 3.14 12.60
CA GLU A 319 -9.72 2.71 13.75
C GLU A 319 -9.04 1.53 14.44
N PRO A 320 -8.70 1.62 15.74
CA PRO A 320 -8.26 0.46 16.50
C PRO A 320 -9.33 -0.64 16.45
N LEU A 321 -8.93 -1.88 16.14
CA LEU A 321 -9.86 -3.02 16.10
C LEU A 321 -9.87 -3.85 17.39
N LEU A 322 -8.83 -3.72 18.22
CA LEU A 322 -8.65 -4.47 19.45
C LEU A 322 -8.21 -3.53 20.58
N ASN A 323 -8.70 -3.81 21.78
CA ASN A 323 -8.29 -3.20 23.05
C ASN A 323 -7.25 -4.04 23.80
N ASN A 324 -6.90 -5.24 23.29
CA ASN A 324 -5.93 -6.12 23.94
C ASN A 324 -4.57 -5.41 24.12
N ASP A 325 -3.92 -5.64 25.27
CA ASP A 325 -2.65 -5.01 25.70
C ASP A 325 -1.42 -5.29 24.83
N GLY A 326 -1.54 -6.17 23.83
CA GLY A 326 -0.44 -6.55 22.93
C GLY A 326 0.64 -7.44 23.55
N GLU A 327 0.58 -7.74 24.85
CA GLU A 327 1.57 -8.53 25.60
C GLU A 327 1.22 -10.01 25.65
N ARG A 328 -0.08 -10.33 25.81
CA ARG A 328 -0.52 -11.73 25.80
C ARG A 328 -0.28 -12.39 24.45
N ARG A 329 0.10 -13.66 24.47
CA ARG A 329 0.40 -14.46 23.27
C ARG A 329 -0.53 -15.66 23.19
N TYR A 330 -1.04 -15.92 22.00
CA TYR A 330 -2.08 -16.91 21.72
C TYR A 330 -1.60 -17.90 20.67
N ARG A 331 -2.09 -19.13 20.78
CA ARG A 331 -1.86 -20.17 19.78
C ARG A 331 -2.74 -19.90 18.57
N HIS A 332 -2.22 -20.21 17.39
CA HIS A 332 -2.94 -20.18 16.12
C HIS A 332 -2.38 -21.28 15.19
N PRO A 333 -3.02 -21.61 14.06
CA PRO A 333 -2.69 -22.83 13.31
C PRO A 333 -1.56 -22.66 12.29
N TRP A 334 -1.27 -21.44 11.84
CA TRP A 334 -0.33 -21.20 10.72
C TRP A 334 1.15 -21.24 11.10
N ARG A 335 1.50 -21.02 12.37
CA ARG A 335 2.89 -21.04 12.84
C ARG A 335 2.98 -21.64 14.24
N PRO A 336 4.14 -22.23 14.61
CA PRO A 336 4.32 -22.83 15.92
C PRO A 336 4.54 -21.80 17.04
N ASP A 337 5.02 -20.59 16.74
CA ASP A 337 5.19 -19.52 17.72
C ASP A 337 3.85 -18.90 18.12
N LEU A 338 3.74 -18.51 19.40
CA LEU A 338 2.56 -17.79 19.90
C LEU A 338 2.61 -16.33 19.45
N ARG A 339 1.46 -15.75 19.13
CA ARG A 339 1.36 -14.37 18.61
C ARG A 339 0.43 -13.49 19.42
N PRO A 340 0.63 -12.16 19.42
CA PRO A 340 -0.35 -11.24 19.99
C PRO A 340 -1.69 -11.36 19.27
N MET A 341 -2.78 -10.94 19.92
CA MET A 341 -4.14 -11.08 19.37
C MET A 341 -4.29 -10.44 17.98
N ARG A 342 -3.60 -9.32 17.73
CA ARG A 342 -3.51 -8.70 16.41
C ARG A 342 -3.07 -9.68 15.32
N GLY A 343 -2.06 -10.50 15.60
CA GLY A 343 -1.56 -11.50 14.65
C GLY A 343 -2.55 -12.64 14.39
N VAL A 344 -3.37 -13.00 15.38
CA VAL A 344 -4.45 -13.97 15.20
C VAL A 344 -5.54 -13.40 14.30
N LEU A 345 -5.96 -12.15 14.54
CA LEU A 345 -6.99 -11.48 13.72
C LEU A 345 -6.53 -11.31 12.27
N LEU A 346 -5.30 -10.83 12.05
CA LEU A 346 -4.72 -10.71 10.71
C LEU A 346 -4.72 -12.05 9.97
N GLY A 347 -4.24 -13.12 10.61
CA GLY A 347 -4.21 -14.45 10.01
C GLY A 347 -5.60 -14.97 9.68
N ALA A 348 -6.56 -14.84 10.61
CA ALA A 348 -7.94 -15.28 10.38
C ALA A 348 -8.58 -14.54 9.21
N HIS A 349 -8.42 -13.22 9.15
CA HIS A 349 -8.93 -12.37 8.07
C HIS A 349 -8.37 -12.74 6.70
N ALA A 350 -7.04 -12.89 6.58
CA ALA A 350 -6.41 -13.27 5.31
C ALA A 350 -6.79 -14.68 4.88
N PHE A 351 -6.79 -15.66 5.79
CA PHE A 351 -7.14 -17.04 5.45
C PHE A 351 -8.65 -17.26 5.24
N ILE A 352 -9.52 -16.37 5.68
CA ILE A 352 -10.92 -16.37 5.24
C ILE A 352 -11.01 -16.15 3.73
N ASN A 353 -10.28 -15.17 3.20
CA ASN A 353 -10.24 -14.89 1.77
C ASN A 353 -9.63 -16.05 0.98
N VAL A 354 -8.53 -16.65 1.48
CA VAL A 354 -7.92 -17.83 0.86
C VAL A 354 -8.84 -19.05 0.89
N ALA A 355 -9.54 -19.29 2.01
CA ALA A 355 -10.51 -20.37 2.11
C ALA A 355 -11.67 -20.17 1.13
N GLU A 356 -12.15 -18.94 0.96
CA GLU A 356 -13.21 -18.61 -0.01
C GLU A 356 -12.75 -18.83 -1.46
N MET A 357 -11.55 -18.37 -1.83
CA MET A 357 -10.94 -18.65 -3.13
C MET A 357 -10.92 -20.15 -3.42
N ASN A 358 -10.48 -20.95 -2.45
CA ASN A 358 -10.45 -22.41 -2.59
C ASN A 358 -11.85 -23.02 -2.67
N ARG A 359 -12.82 -22.52 -1.90
CA ARG A 359 -14.22 -22.95 -1.96
C ARG A 359 -14.81 -22.71 -3.36
N LEU A 360 -14.55 -21.54 -3.94
CA LEU A 360 -15.01 -21.17 -5.27
C LEU A 360 -14.30 -22.00 -6.36
N GLY A 361 -13.01 -22.30 -6.18
CA GLY A 361 -12.29 -23.26 -7.03
C GLY A 361 -12.96 -24.64 -7.06
N VAL A 362 -13.41 -25.14 -5.90
CA VAL A 362 -14.21 -26.39 -5.81
C VAL A 362 -15.57 -26.23 -6.51
N ALA A 363 -16.31 -25.17 -6.20
CA ALA A 363 -17.66 -24.95 -6.74
C ALA A 363 -17.66 -24.83 -8.27
N ASN A 364 -16.63 -24.20 -8.84
CA ASN A 364 -16.45 -24.01 -10.27
C ASN A 364 -15.67 -25.15 -10.96
N SER A 365 -15.41 -26.25 -10.25
CA SER A 365 -14.72 -27.44 -10.79
C SER A 365 -13.36 -27.13 -11.44
N ILE A 366 -12.63 -26.15 -10.87
CA ILE A 366 -11.31 -25.78 -11.36
C ILE A 366 -10.31 -26.88 -11.02
N PRO A 367 -9.52 -27.40 -11.97
CA PRO A 367 -8.48 -28.37 -11.68
C PRO A 367 -7.41 -27.77 -10.75
N GLY A 368 -6.99 -28.52 -9.74
CA GLY A 368 -5.98 -28.07 -8.78
C GLY A 368 -6.21 -28.65 -7.39
N PRO A 369 -5.44 -28.20 -6.39
CA PRO A 369 -5.53 -28.70 -5.02
C PRO A 369 -6.71 -28.12 -4.21
N PHE A 370 -7.60 -27.34 -4.84
CA PHE A 370 -8.69 -26.61 -4.17
C PHE A 370 -9.53 -27.42 -3.18
N PRO A 371 -9.93 -28.69 -3.43
CA PRO A 371 -10.68 -29.46 -2.44
C PRO A 371 -9.88 -29.77 -1.16
N GLN A 372 -8.58 -30.03 -1.31
CA GLN A 372 -7.70 -30.30 -0.17
C GLN A 372 -7.40 -29.02 0.60
N GLU A 373 -7.02 -27.96 -0.12
CA GLU A 373 -6.72 -26.67 0.50
C GLU A 373 -7.96 -26.06 1.14
N TYR A 374 -9.15 -26.13 0.52
CA TYR A 374 -10.38 -25.64 1.16
C TYR A 374 -10.64 -26.33 2.51
N ARG A 375 -10.54 -27.67 2.58
CA ARG A 375 -10.72 -28.42 3.84
C ARG A 375 -9.71 -27.98 4.90
N ARG A 376 -8.45 -27.84 4.51
CA ARG A 376 -7.36 -27.42 5.39
C ARG A 376 -7.60 -26.00 5.90
N ARG A 377 -7.76 -25.02 5.00
CA ARG A 377 -7.92 -23.60 5.34
C ARG A 377 -9.18 -23.35 6.16
N ARG A 378 -10.29 -24.05 5.85
CA ARG A 378 -11.52 -23.99 6.67
C ARG A 378 -11.28 -24.45 8.11
N ALA A 379 -10.53 -25.52 8.32
CA ALA A 379 -10.20 -26.00 9.67
C ALA A 379 -9.30 -25.00 10.42
N GLU A 380 -8.24 -24.53 9.77
CA GLU A 380 -7.33 -23.52 10.32
C GLU A 380 -8.08 -22.22 10.69
N VAL A 381 -8.92 -21.70 9.80
CA VAL A 381 -9.76 -20.52 10.09
C VAL A 381 -10.69 -20.81 11.28
N GLY A 382 -11.33 -21.98 11.34
CA GLY A 382 -12.20 -22.34 12.46
C GLY A 382 -11.48 -22.31 13.81
N GLU A 383 -10.25 -22.82 13.88
CA GLU A 383 -9.41 -22.76 15.09
C GLU A 383 -9.09 -21.31 15.49
N ALA A 384 -8.72 -20.46 14.53
CA ALA A 384 -8.40 -19.06 14.79
C ALA A 384 -9.64 -18.24 15.19
N MET A 385 -10.79 -18.48 14.56
CA MET A 385 -12.06 -17.84 14.92
C MET A 385 -12.47 -18.18 16.35
N ALA A 386 -12.27 -19.44 16.80
CA ALA A 386 -12.53 -19.83 18.17
C ALA A 386 -11.61 -19.11 19.19
N VAL A 387 -10.36 -18.86 18.82
CA VAL A 387 -9.43 -18.05 19.65
C VAL A 387 -9.90 -16.61 19.72
N LEU A 388 -10.33 -16.02 18.60
CA LEU A 388 -10.89 -14.66 18.55
C LEU A 388 -12.14 -14.55 19.43
N ASP A 389 -13.11 -15.45 19.27
CA ASP A 389 -14.35 -15.49 20.07
C ASP A 389 -14.08 -15.59 21.58
N SER A 390 -13.00 -16.27 21.97
CA SER A 390 -12.70 -16.54 23.38
C SER A 390 -11.87 -15.45 24.06
N PHE A 391 -11.01 -14.75 23.31
CA PHE A 391 -9.95 -13.94 23.90
C PHE A 391 -9.78 -12.54 23.30
N ALA A 392 -10.41 -12.24 22.15
CA ALA A 392 -10.29 -10.93 21.55
C ALA A 392 -11.12 -9.90 22.34
N GLU A 393 -10.49 -8.79 22.67
CA GLU A 393 -11.17 -7.64 23.29
C GLU A 393 -11.44 -6.64 22.17
N PHE A 394 -12.49 -6.86 21.38
CA PHE A 394 -12.78 -6.02 20.22
C PHE A 394 -13.20 -4.59 20.62
N THR A 395 -12.88 -3.63 19.77
CA THR A 395 -13.57 -2.32 19.75
C THR A 395 -14.94 -2.46 19.08
N SER A 396 -15.74 -1.39 19.02
CA SER A 396 -17.03 -1.41 18.29
C SER A 396 -16.85 -1.77 16.81
N ILE A 397 -15.84 -1.20 16.15
CA ILE A 397 -15.52 -1.48 14.75
C ILE A 397 -14.93 -2.89 14.60
N GLY A 398 -14.04 -3.30 15.51
CA GLY A 398 -13.52 -4.66 15.54
C GLY A 398 -14.61 -5.72 15.68
N GLN A 399 -15.63 -5.47 16.51
CA GLN A 399 -16.76 -6.39 16.68
C GLN A 399 -17.59 -6.49 15.41
N ARG A 400 -17.86 -5.36 14.73
CA ARG A 400 -18.57 -5.38 13.45
C ARG A 400 -17.80 -6.17 12.39
N LEU A 401 -16.49 -5.95 12.27
CA LEU A 401 -15.62 -6.74 11.38
C LEU A 401 -15.71 -8.24 11.71
N HIS A 402 -15.62 -8.60 12.99
CA HIS A 402 -15.66 -9.99 13.43
C HIS A 402 -17.02 -10.66 13.17
N GLU A 403 -18.13 -9.96 13.36
CA GLU A 403 -19.46 -10.51 13.02
C GLU A 403 -19.63 -10.73 11.51
N GLU A 404 -19.12 -9.83 10.66
CA GLU A 404 -19.09 -10.05 9.21
C GLU A 404 -18.18 -11.24 8.83
N MET A 405 -17.00 -11.39 9.47
CA MET A 405 -16.15 -12.57 9.30
C MET A 405 -16.91 -13.87 9.66
N LYS A 406 -17.67 -13.86 10.76
CA LYS A 406 -18.51 -15.00 11.16
C LYS A 406 -19.63 -15.27 10.16
N ALA A 407 -20.24 -14.24 9.59
CA ALA A 407 -21.26 -14.39 8.55
C ALA A 407 -20.70 -15.10 7.31
N VAL A 408 -19.49 -14.73 6.86
CA VAL A 408 -18.80 -15.41 5.76
C VAL A 408 -18.51 -16.88 6.10
N VAL A 409 -17.92 -17.14 7.27
CA VAL A 409 -17.58 -18.51 7.70
C VAL A 409 -18.82 -19.39 7.87
N ALA A 410 -19.97 -18.82 8.27
CA ALA A 410 -21.22 -19.55 8.41
C ALA A 410 -21.72 -20.14 7.08
N ILE A 411 -21.50 -19.43 5.96
CA ILE A 411 -21.89 -19.87 4.61
C ILE A 411 -21.17 -21.16 4.20
N TRP A 412 -19.94 -21.36 4.68
CA TRP A 412 -19.14 -22.57 4.42
C TRP A 412 -19.72 -23.84 5.04
N GLY A 413 -20.61 -23.71 6.03
CA GLY A 413 -21.34 -24.84 6.62
C GLY A 413 -22.54 -25.29 5.80
N THR A 414 -22.95 -24.50 4.81
CA THR A 414 -24.16 -24.71 4.00
C THR A 414 -23.82 -24.97 2.53
N LYS A 415 -23.31 -26.18 2.23
CA LYS A 415 -23.65 -27.04 1.07
C LYS A 415 -22.65 -28.17 0.90
#